data_AF-A0A212KHH4-F1
#
_entry.id   AF-A0A212KHH4-F1
#
_cell.length_a   1.000
_cell.length_b   1.000
_cell.length_c   1.000
_cell.angle_alpha   90.00
_cell.angle_beta   90.00
_cell.angle_gamma   90.00
#
_symmetry.space_group_name_H-M   'P 1'
#
loop_
_entity.id
_entity.type
_entity.pdbx_description
1 polymer ?
#
loop_
_entity_poly.entity_id
_entity_poly.type
_entity_poly.pdbx_seq_one_letter_code
_entity_poly.pdbx_strand_id
1 'polypeptide(L)'
;MKKLLSAILTLALVCALTAPALAQEEPLWQQWGYESYEDMLTYWTEEEYAESVADYRDWETRKEDYKAAHAAELAVFDAEAYFLEEYPWYSSKEEYMEIYGLADQAAFESNMLDSYVIDMIVIEDYKAEWAALQAKEPERTALFLAELGDWLAENYYYDSADEYLENNLWLTCMEEAYLELFEEWNRAYAYEQEQALRRTDFITAHGGVPGELGVLLNDTYLSFPADRTPYAKNGAVYADAKTLSAALGIDVPAPLDGYSAVRSAAEKAGLRVYWDGYYNTVVLLDPTALAARIDEDFTILNGVLAKWNEAQTGSAKETLQFKGSLTLFDSLDGDKTGSFSLDSSTLRSAQGAQVTGRYDASSLADILRGLMGEMGYYTDGEDMEELDTLFALLKGSFELRVDNEEEMLYLKGDLLDWASAAYSYEDKLPPAGSWYAISLSGLEDSAPKLEGLTVGSLICALDQADHPAQIYDQILQHAARFAQVFGDGVFTKTGQNWTTSFGLEEYTALMSMDNEEDDSYYYDLPKILDLTLTVKSDGTVTGSFAYQPDDYYSDAVTRITADFTLAPKSQKMTVEIHTKNTFKLTLELTGSTSATIQGPATVPPSGANVVEH
;
A
#
# COMPACT_ATOMS: atom_id res chain seq x y z
N MET A 1 -40.51 76.42 13.25
CA MET A 1 -39.34 76.94 12.50
C MET A 1 -38.05 77.05 13.32
N LYS A 2 -38.02 77.53 14.57
CA LYS A 2 -36.76 77.62 15.35
C LYS A 2 -36.15 76.28 15.82
N LYS A 3 -36.93 75.21 15.98
CA LYS A 3 -36.39 73.87 16.37
C LYS A 3 -35.87 73.02 15.20
N LEU A 4 -36.30 73.32 13.96
CA LEU A 4 -35.81 72.64 12.75
C LEU A 4 -34.49 73.26 12.26
N LEU A 5 -34.35 74.59 12.38
CA LEU A 5 -33.10 75.28 12.02
C LEU A 5 -31.96 74.94 12.99
N SER A 6 -32.25 74.72 14.28
CA SER A 6 -31.23 74.32 15.27
C SER A 6 -30.74 72.90 15.04
N ALA A 7 -31.63 71.96 14.66
CA ALA A 7 -31.22 70.58 14.34
C ALA A 7 -30.39 70.51 13.05
N ILE A 8 -30.73 71.32 12.04
CA ILE A 8 -29.97 71.37 10.78
C ILE A 8 -28.62 72.10 10.96
N LEU A 9 -28.54 73.14 11.79
CA LEU A 9 -27.25 73.77 12.11
C LEU A 9 -26.37 72.88 13.00
N THR A 10 -26.94 72.10 13.93
CA THR A 10 -26.15 71.13 14.71
C THR A 10 -25.67 69.98 13.84
N LEU A 11 -26.49 69.49 12.89
CA LEU A 11 -26.06 68.47 11.93
C LEU A 11 -24.99 69.00 10.96
N ALA A 12 -25.13 70.25 10.49
CA ALA A 12 -24.13 70.88 9.64
C ALA A 12 -22.82 71.24 10.39
N LEU A 13 -22.89 71.58 11.69
CA LEU A 13 -21.68 71.78 12.51
C LEU A 13 -21.01 70.45 12.88
N VAL A 14 -21.79 69.39 13.12
CA VAL A 14 -21.23 68.04 13.39
C VAL A 14 -20.58 67.48 12.12
N CYS A 15 -21.21 67.64 10.94
CA CYS A 15 -20.57 67.27 9.67
C CYS A 15 -19.38 68.18 9.27
N ALA A 16 -19.27 69.39 9.83
CA ALA A 16 -18.12 70.28 9.60
C ALA A 16 -16.99 70.12 10.63
N LEU A 17 -17.24 69.44 11.76
CA LEU A 17 -16.27 69.23 12.85
C LEU A 17 -15.72 67.78 12.91
N THR A 18 -16.24 66.86 12.09
CA THR A 18 -15.71 65.49 11.93
C THR A 18 -15.03 65.25 10.59
N ALA A 19 -14.63 66.30 9.89
CA ALA A 19 -13.68 66.19 8.80
C ALA A 19 -12.27 66.42 9.37
N PRO A 20 -11.51 65.38 9.79
CA PRO A 20 -10.12 65.41 9.41
C PRO A 20 -10.13 65.58 7.89
N ALA A 21 -9.36 66.53 7.40
CA ALA A 21 -9.18 66.74 5.98
C ALA A 21 -8.80 65.38 5.36
N LEU A 22 -9.76 64.74 4.70
CA LEU A 22 -9.52 63.65 3.77
C LEU A 22 -8.77 64.29 2.61
N ALA A 23 -7.45 64.32 2.69
CA ALA A 23 -6.69 63.85 1.55
C ALA A 23 -7.17 62.40 1.38
N GLN A 24 -8.17 62.20 0.53
CA GLN A 24 -8.66 60.87 0.23
C GLN A 24 -7.53 60.25 -0.58
N GLU A 25 -6.66 59.51 0.11
CA GLU A 25 -5.75 58.59 -0.53
C GLU A 25 -6.56 57.76 -1.52
N GLU A 26 -5.98 57.58 -2.70
CA GLU A 26 -6.55 56.74 -3.75
C GLU A 26 -7.01 55.40 -3.13
N PRO A 27 -8.26 54.95 -3.34
CA PRO A 27 -8.74 53.69 -2.78
C PRO A 27 -7.78 52.53 -3.10
N LEU A 28 -7.52 51.63 -2.15
CA LEU A 28 -6.52 50.57 -2.32
C LEU A 28 -6.78 49.68 -3.53
N TRP A 29 -8.04 49.41 -3.89
CA TRP A 29 -8.34 48.68 -5.14
C TRP A 29 -7.80 49.40 -6.39
N GLN A 30 -7.75 50.73 -6.44
CA GLN A 30 -7.12 51.47 -7.55
C GLN A 30 -5.61 51.32 -7.51
N GLN A 31 -5.00 51.38 -6.31
CA GLN A 31 -3.56 51.18 -6.13
C GLN A 31 -3.12 49.76 -6.48
N TRP A 32 -3.97 48.76 -6.24
CA TRP A 32 -3.76 47.36 -6.61
C TRP A 32 -4.04 47.06 -8.09
N GLY A 33 -4.40 48.08 -8.88
CA GLY A 33 -4.51 47.99 -10.34
C GLY A 33 -5.89 47.58 -10.87
N TYR A 34 -6.93 47.56 -10.04
CA TYR A 34 -8.30 47.26 -10.50
C TYR A 34 -8.91 48.46 -11.23
N GLU A 35 -9.60 48.19 -12.34
CA GLU A 35 -10.16 49.26 -13.19
C GLU A 35 -11.39 49.93 -12.54
N SER A 36 -12.12 49.20 -11.69
CA SER A 36 -13.20 49.73 -10.87
C SER A 36 -13.41 48.90 -9.59
N TYR A 37 -14.22 49.42 -8.65
CA TYR A 37 -14.63 48.65 -7.48
C TYR A 37 -15.42 47.40 -7.86
N GLU A 38 -16.28 47.49 -8.88
CA GLU A 38 -17.02 46.35 -9.42
C GLU A 38 -16.12 45.32 -10.08
N ASP A 39 -15.00 45.72 -10.69
CA ASP A 39 -13.98 44.82 -11.26
C ASP A 39 -13.28 44.02 -10.16
N MET A 40 -12.85 44.67 -9.08
CA MET A 40 -12.30 44.00 -7.90
C MET A 40 -13.28 42.96 -7.31
N LEU A 41 -14.57 43.31 -7.20
CA LEU A 41 -15.61 42.42 -6.66
C LEU A 41 -15.94 41.21 -7.56
N THR A 42 -15.34 41.10 -8.76
CA THR A 42 -15.43 39.87 -9.56
C THR A 42 -14.49 38.77 -9.06
N TYR A 43 -13.46 39.14 -8.28
CA TYR A 43 -12.45 38.23 -7.73
C TYR A 43 -12.56 38.09 -6.21
N TRP A 44 -13.15 39.08 -5.52
CA TRP A 44 -13.24 39.14 -4.05
C TRP A 44 -14.66 39.46 -3.62
N THR A 45 -15.06 38.95 -2.46
CA THR A 45 -16.25 39.46 -1.77
C THR A 45 -15.97 40.81 -1.09
N GLU A 46 -17.03 41.56 -0.78
CA GLU A 46 -16.89 42.84 -0.04
C GLU A 46 -16.24 42.64 1.34
N GLU A 47 -16.47 41.48 1.97
CA GLU A 47 -15.91 41.11 3.27
C GLU A 47 -14.41 40.82 3.15
N GLU A 48 -14.00 39.94 2.22
CA GLU A 48 -12.58 39.63 1.96
C GLU A 48 -11.77 40.89 1.58
N TYR A 49 -12.36 41.79 0.79
CA TYR A 49 -11.71 43.08 0.46
C TYR A 49 -11.58 43.98 1.70
N ALA A 50 -12.61 44.06 2.54
CA ALA A 50 -12.57 44.89 3.75
C ALA A 50 -11.55 44.37 4.77
N GLU A 51 -11.43 43.05 4.93
CA GLU A 51 -10.41 42.40 5.75
C GLU A 51 -9.02 42.70 5.22
N SER A 52 -8.79 42.53 3.92
CA SER A 52 -7.46 42.76 3.32
C SER A 52 -7.04 44.23 3.35
N VAL A 53 -7.99 45.17 3.25
CA VAL A 53 -7.74 46.60 3.47
C VAL A 53 -7.35 46.88 4.93
N ALA A 54 -7.94 46.18 5.90
CA ALA A 54 -7.58 46.33 7.30
C ALA A 54 -6.17 45.77 7.56
N ASP A 55 -5.88 44.57 7.05
CA ASP A 55 -4.57 43.93 7.16
C ASP A 55 -3.46 44.76 6.51
N TYR A 56 -3.70 45.28 5.29
CA TYR A 56 -2.75 46.18 4.62
C TYR A 56 -2.43 47.41 5.48
N ARG A 57 -3.45 48.04 6.07
CA ARG A 57 -3.26 49.22 6.93
C ARG A 57 -2.56 48.91 8.24
N ASP A 58 -2.82 47.75 8.81
CA ASP A 58 -2.10 47.28 9.99
C ASP A 58 -0.63 47.09 9.66
N TRP A 59 -0.32 46.41 8.55
CA TRP A 59 1.05 46.24 8.05
C TRP A 59 1.78 47.57 7.79
N GLU A 60 1.14 48.54 7.14
CA GLU A 60 1.73 49.86 6.96
C GLU A 60 2.02 50.55 8.30
N THR A 61 1.13 50.42 9.28
CA THR A 61 1.34 50.96 10.62
C THR A 61 2.53 50.30 11.30
N ARG A 62 2.62 48.96 11.23
CA ARG A 62 3.72 48.18 11.80
C ARG A 62 5.07 48.54 11.18
N LYS A 63 5.13 48.71 9.84
CA LYS A 63 6.34 49.17 9.15
C LYS A 63 6.79 50.54 9.64
N GLU A 64 5.88 51.50 9.75
CA GLU A 64 6.23 52.84 10.20
C GLU A 64 6.66 52.87 11.68
N ASP A 65 6.01 52.08 12.54
CA ASP A 65 6.41 51.93 13.94
C ASP A 65 7.80 51.29 14.07
N TYR A 66 8.09 50.24 13.28
CA TYR A 66 9.42 49.61 13.24
C TYR A 66 10.48 50.60 12.75
N LYS A 67 10.23 51.31 11.63
CA LYS A 67 11.14 52.34 11.11
C LYS A 67 11.43 53.42 12.13
N ALA A 68 10.42 53.84 12.90
CA ALA A 68 10.58 54.83 13.96
C ALA A 68 11.43 54.30 15.14
N ALA A 69 11.22 53.05 15.55
CA ALA A 69 11.94 52.41 16.64
C ALA A 69 13.41 52.07 16.28
N HIS A 70 13.67 51.72 15.02
CA HIS A 70 14.97 51.27 14.50
C HIS A 70 15.68 52.32 13.63
N ALA A 71 15.27 53.59 13.68
CA ALA A 71 15.75 54.64 12.78
C ALA A 71 17.28 54.79 12.70
N ALA A 72 18.00 54.52 13.81
CA ALA A 72 19.47 54.61 13.83
C ALA A 72 20.16 53.45 13.10
N GLU A 73 19.54 52.27 13.11
CA GLU A 73 20.01 51.06 12.41
C GLU A 73 19.71 51.17 10.92
N LEU A 74 18.49 51.57 10.57
CA LEU A 74 18.06 51.73 9.18
C LEU A 74 18.78 52.88 8.45
N ALA A 75 19.35 53.85 9.18
CA ALA A 75 20.11 54.96 8.58
C ALA A 75 21.38 54.52 7.85
N VAL A 76 21.86 53.29 8.09
CA VAL A 76 23.03 52.70 7.42
C VAL A 76 22.67 51.51 6.54
N PHE A 77 21.37 51.26 6.29
CA PHE A 77 20.90 50.20 5.41
C PHE A 77 21.44 50.40 3.99
N ASP A 78 21.97 49.32 3.40
CA ASP A 78 22.50 49.30 2.04
C ASP A 78 21.57 48.47 1.15
N ALA A 79 20.71 49.18 0.41
CA ALA A 79 19.72 48.58 -0.47
C ALA A 79 20.35 47.73 -1.59
N GLU A 80 21.55 48.07 -2.07
CA GLU A 80 22.21 47.30 -3.13
C GLU A 80 22.82 46.01 -2.57
N ALA A 81 23.40 46.07 -1.38
CA ALA A 81 23.91 44.88 -0.71
C ALA A 81 22.79 43.88 -0.38
N TYR A 82 21.70 44.36 0.23
CA TYR A 82 20.54 43.54 0.55
C TYR A 82 19.90 42.93 -0.71
N PHE A 83 19.78 43.71 -1.80
CA PHE A 83 19.28 43.18 -3.07
C PHE A 83 20.12 42.03 -3.64
N LEU A 84 21.45 42.15 -3.57
CA LEU A 84 22.35 41.10 -4.07
C LEU A 84 22.31 39.82 -3.23
N GLU A 85 21.99 39.94 -1.94
CA GLU A 85 21.92 38.83 -1.00
C GLU A 85 20.57 38.11 -1.09
N GLU A 86 19.46 38.86 -1.00
CA GLU A 86 18.12 38.29 -0.89
C GLU A 86 17.45 38.02 -2.24
N TYR A 87 17.90 38.64 -3.33
CA TYR A 87 17.27 38.48 -4.65
C TYR A 87 18.23 37.95 -5.73
N PRO A 88 19.02 36.88 -5.47
CA PRO A 88 20.07 36.39 -6.39
C PRO A 88 19.52 35.76 -7.67
N TRP A 89 18.21 35.52 -7.75
CA TRP A 89 17.54 34.94 -8.92
C TRP A 89 17.18 35.96 -10.00
N TYR A 90 17.26 37.27 -9.73
CA TYR A 90 17.15 38.29 -10.79
C TYR A 90 18.50 38.49 -11.47
N SER A 91 18.50 38.62 -12.80
CA SER A 91 19.72 38.76 -13.59
C SER A 91 20.38 40.13 -13.38
N SER A 92 19.61 41.13 -12.94
CA SER A 92 20.08 42.48 -12.65
C SER A 92 19.08 43.29 -11.82
N LYS A 93 19.56 44.38 -11.18
CA LYS A 93 18.70 45.39 -10.53
C LYS A 93 17.71 46.01 -11.52
N GLU A 94 18.16 46.25 -12.76
CA GLU A 94 17.32 46.85 -13.80
C GLU A 94 16.12 45.97 -14.17
N GLU A 95 16.32 44.65 -14.23
CA GLU A 95 15.23 43.68 -14.44
C GLU A 95 14.21 43.72 -13.30
N TYR A 96 14.69 43.72 -12.05
CA TYR A 96 13.82 43.83 -10.88
C TYR A 96 13.00 45.13 -10.91
N MET A 97 13.66 46.26 -11.15
CA MET A 97 12.98 47.57 -11.21
C MET A 97 11.94 47.63 -12.33
N GLU A 98 12.18 46.98 -13.48
CA GLU A 98 11.19 46.89 -14.57
C GLU A 98 9.96 46.06 -14.17
N ILE A 99 10.17 44.90 -13.54
CA ILE A 99 9.09 43.99 -13.12
C ILE A 99 8.19 44.65 -12.05
N TYR A 100 8.79 45.33 -11.08
CA TYR A 100 8.07 45.98 -9.98
C TYR A 100 7.68 47.43 -10.27
N GLY A 101 7.90 47.93 -11.50
CA GLY A 101 7.47 49.28 -11.92
C GLY A 101 8.17 50.42 -11.19
N LEU A 102 9.41 50.23 -10.74
CA LEU A 102 10.17 51.19 -9.94
C LEU A 102 10.84 52.23 -10.85
N ALA A 103 10.38 53.48 -10.75
CA ALA A 103 10.71 54.52 -11.72
C ALA A 103 12.16 55.04 -11.64
N ASP A 104 12.79 54.98 -10.47
CA ASP A 104 14.14 55.48 -10.23
C ASP A 104 14.84 54.80 -9.03
N GLN A 105 16.10 55.18 -8.80
CA GLN A 105 16.93 54.65 -7.71
C GLN A 105 16.31 54.90 -6.32
N ALA A 106 15.59 56.01 -6.11
CA ALA A 106 14.97 56.30 -4.82
C ALA A 106 13.75 55.39 -4.58
N ALA A 107 12.97 55.10 -5.63
CA ALA A 107 11.90 54.12 -5.57
C ALA A 107 12.43 52.71 -5.29
N PHE A 108 13.58 52.34 -5.88
CA PHE A 108 14.27 51.08 -5.58
C PHE A 108 14.76 50.99 -4.13
N GLU A 109 15.49 52.01 -3.66
CA GLU A 109 16.00 52.05 -2.28
C GLU A 109 14.86 52.01 -1.25
N SER A 110 13.75 52.70 -1.52
CA SER A 110 12.57 52.66 -0.66
C SER A 110 11.89 51.29 -0.66
N ASN A 111 11.81 50.61 -1.82
CA ASN A 111 11.23 49.28 -1.92
C ASN A 111 12.08 48.24 -1.17
N MET A 112 13.41 48.27 -1.33
CA MET A 112 14.33 47.38 -0.61
C MET A 112 14.29 47.60 0.90
N LEU A 113 14.22 48.86 1.33
CA LEU A 113 14.07 49.17 2.75
C LEU A 113 12.74 48.64 3.31
N ASP A 114 11.65 48.75 2.55
CA ASP A 114 10.35 48.22 2.95
C ASP A 114 10.36 46.69 3.03
N SER A 115 10.97 45.99 2.05
CA SER A 115 11.15 44.53 2.11
C SER A 115 11.96 44.12 3.34
N TYR A 116 13.12 44.75 3.58
CA TYR A 116 13.95 44.48 4.76
C TYR A 116 13.18 44.68 6.06
N VAL A 117 12.42 45.77 6.17
CA VAL A 117 11.61 46.05 7.37
C VAL A 117 10.53 44.99 7.57
N ILE A 118 9.90 44.50 6.50
CA ILE A 118 8.93 43.41 6.58
C ILE A 118 9.59 42.14 7.12
N ASP A 119 10.73 41.73 6.56
CA ASP A 119 11.45 40.53 7.01
C ASP A 119 11.82 40.65 8.49
N MET A 120 12.31 41.81 8.92
CA MET A 120 12.67 42.03 10.32
C MET A 120 11.46 41.97 11.26
N ILE A 121 10.32 42.52 10.87
CA ILE A 121 9.08 42.43 11.64
C ILE A 121 8.63 40.96 11.76
N VAL A 122 8.68 40.21 10.66
CA VAL A 122 8.34 38.78 10.63
C VAL A 122 9.29 37.97 11.51
N ILE A 123 10.59 38.26 11.49
CA ILE A 123 11.58 37.64 12.39
C ILE A 123 11.25 37.93 13.87
N GLU A 124 10.85 39.15 14.21
CA GLU A 124 10.45 39.51 15.58
C GLU A 124 9.17 38.78 16.02
N ASP A 125 8.20 38.63 15.12
CA ASP A 125 6.98 37.87 15.37
C ASP A 125 7.30 36.40 15.66
N TYR A 126 8.08 35.73 14.80
CA TYR A 126 8.46 34.33 15.03
C TYR A 126 9.25 34.13 16.32
N LYS A 127 10.14 35.07 16.66
CA LYS A 127 10.84 35.06 17.95
C LYS A 127 9.88 35.17 19.12
N ALA A 128 8.88 36.04 19.03
CA ALA A 128 7.87 36.20 20.06
C ALA A 128 6.97 34.96 20.18
N GLU A 129 6.56 34.37 19.05
CA GLU A 129 5.75 33.16 18.98
C GLU A 129 6.49 31.96 19.56
N TRP A 130 7.74 31.73 19.16
CA TRP A 130 8.58 30.68 19.71
C TRP A 130 8.79 30.85 21.22
N ALA A 131 9.08 32.07 21.67
CA ALA A 131 9.21 32.36 23.11
C ALA A 131 7.90 32.12 23.88
N ALA A 132 6.75 32.48 23.29
CA ALA A 132 5.43 32.22 23.88
C ALA A 132 5.13 30.71 23.97
N LEU A 133 5.49 29.94 22.94
CA LEU A 133 5.37 28.49 22.93
C LEU A 133 6.28 27.85 23.99
N GLN A 134 7.54 28.28 24.10
CA GLN A 134 8.45 27.82 25.14
C GLN A 134 7.94 28.15 26.55
N ALA A 135 7.31 29.30 26.74
CA ALA A 135 6.70 29.67 28.02
C ALA A 135 5.46 28.81 28.35
N LYS A 136 4.67 28.45 27.33
CA LYS A 136 3.47 27.63 27.46
C LYS A 136 3.82 26.15 27.71
N GLU A 137 4.83 25.63 27.02
CA GLU A 137 5.19 24.20 26.99
C GLU A 137 6.71 23.99 27.19
N PRO A 138 7.27 24.38 28.34
CA PRO A 138 8.73 24.44 28.55
C PRO A 138 9.40 23.07 28.51
N GLU A 139 8.78 22.03 29.06
CA GLU A 139 9.33 20.67 29.03
C GLU A 139 9.26 20.08 27.62
N ARG A 140 8.20 20.40 26.87
CA ARG A 140 7.95 19.88 25.53
C ARG A 140 8.92 20.44 24.50
N THR A 141 9.08 21.76 24.50
CA THR A 141 10.02 22.48 23.63
C THR A 141 11.47 22.17 23.97
N ALA A 142 11.80 21.97 25.26
CA ALA A 142 13.14 21.53 25.66
C ALA A 142 13.47 20.12 25.17
N LEU A 143 12.49 19.20 25.19
CA LEU A 143 12.68 17.84 24.66
C LEU A 143 12.85 17.87 23.14
N PHE A 144 11.99 18.61 22.43
CA PHE A 144 12.13 18.85 20.99
C PHE A 144 13.55 19.30 20.63
N LEU A 145 14.05 20.37 21.26
CA LEU A 145 15.38 20.89 20.96
C LEU A 145 16.51 19.89 21.27
N ALA A 146 16.31 19.00 22.24
CA ALA A 146 17.29 17.97 22.58
C ALA A 146 17.33 16.82 21.56
N GLU A 147 16.20 16.50 20.93
CA GLU A 147 16.05 15.42 19.95
C GLU A 147 16.15 15.91 18.49
N LEU A 148 16.08 17.22 18.26
CA LEU A 148 15.93 17.82 16.93
C LEU A 148 16.99 17.35 15.92
N GLY A 149 18.26 17.26 16.33
CA GLY A 149 19.34 16.82 15.43
C GLY A 149 19.16 15.38 14.96
N ASP A 150 18.90 14.44 15.87
CA ASP A 150 18.68 13.04 15.53
C ASP A 150 17.41 12.88 14.68
N TRP A 151 16.34 13.61 15.04
CA TRP A 151 15.08 13.58 14.30
C TRP A 151 15.22 14.13 12.87
N LEU A 152 15.97 15.22 12.68
CA LEU A 152 16.27 15.78 11.35
C LEU A 152 17.09 14.81 10.50
N ALA A 153 18.09 14.14 11.09
CA ALA A 153 18.91 13.18 10.37
C ALA A 153 18.09 11.97 9.89
N GLU A 154 17.15 11.51 10.70
CA GLU A 154 16.28 10.36 10.37
C GLU A 154 15.18 10.71 9.35
N ASN A 155 14.58 11.90 9.43
CA ASN A 155 13.39 12.24 8.63
C ASN A 155 13.72 13.07 7.38
N TYR A 156 14.76 13.91 7.45
CA TYR A 156 15.09 14.88 6.41
C TYR A 156 16.53 14.77 5.90
N TYR A 157 17.36 13.89 6.48
CA TYR A 157 18.76 13.71 6.13
C TYR A 157 19.62 14.97 6.32
N TYR A 158 19.25 15.84 7.27
CA TYR A 158 20.06 16.98 7.69
C TYR A 158 20.69 16.72 9.05
N ASP A 159 21.95 17.11 9.23
CA ASP A 159 22.70 16.88 10.47
C ASP A 159 22.40 17.93 11.54
N SER A 160 21.74 19.05 11.18
CA SER A 160 21.42 20.13 12.11
C SER A 160 20.29 21.05 11.63
N ALA A 161 19.71 21.81 12.55
CA ALA A 161 18.73 22.84 12.23
C ALA A 161 19.34 24.01 11.43
N ASP A 162 20.63 24.31 11.62
CA ASP A 162 21.35 25.31 10.82
C ASP A 162 21.43 24.87 9.35
N GLU A 163 21.76 23.60 9.10
CA GLU A 163 21.77 23.03 7.75
C GLU A 163 20.37 23.00 7.13
N TYR A 164 19.33 22.67 7.92
CA TYR A 164 17.94 22.76 7.49
C TYR A 164 17.59 24.19 7.05
N LEU A 165 17.93 25.20 7.86
CA LEU A 165 17.69 26.60 7.51
C LEU A 165 18.44 27.01 6.24
N GLU A 166 19.72 26.64 6.09
CA GLU A 166 20.53 26.99 4.91
C GLU A 166 19.99 26.39 3.60
N ASN A 167 19.37 25.21 3.64
CA ASN A 167 18.84 24.53 2.45
C ASN A 167 17.39 24.93 2.12
N ASN A 168 16.66 25.51 3.07
CA ASN A 168 15.27 25.92 2.90
C ASN A 168 15.18 27.45 2.85
N LEU A 169 15.60 28.02 1.71
CA LEU A 169 15.73 29.47 1.46
C LEU A 169 14.42 30.29 1.56
N TRP A 170 13.28 29.64 1.81
CA TRP A 170 12.01 30.31 2.07
C TRP A 170 11.78 30.60 3.56
N LEU A 171 12.66 30.11 4.44
CA LEU A 171 12.61 30.38 5.89
C LEU A 171 13.44 31.61 6.22
N THR A 172 12.87 32.47 7.05
CA THR A 172 13.39 33.81 7.37
C THR A 172 14.31 33.79 8.60
N CYS A 173 14.09 32.86 9.53
CA CYS A 173 14.92 32.72 10.73
C CYS A 173 14.81 31.33 11.37
N MET A 174 15.67 31.08 12.36
CA MET A 174 15.70 29.83 13.12
C MET A 174 14.41 29.59 13.92
N GLU A 175 13.80 30.63 14.46
CA GLU A 175 12.56 30.49 15.23
C GLU A 175 11.36 30.08 14.37
N GLU A 176 11.31 30.50 13.11
CA GLU A 176 10.34 30.00 12.12
C GLU A 176 10.56 28.50 11.88
N ALA A 177 11.81 28.10 11.62
CA ALA A 177 12.16 26.69 11.45
C ALA A 177 11.80 25.85 12.69
N TYR A 178 12.03 26.37 13.91
CA TYR A 178 11.64 25.68 15.14
C TYR A 178 10.13 25.53 15.29
N LEU A 179 9.34 26.54 14.93
CA LEU A 179 7.88 26.45 15.00
C LEU A 179 7.34 25.37 14.05
N GLU A 180 7.79 25.37 12.80
CA GLU A 180 7.40 24.37 11.79
C GLU A 180 7.80 22.95 12.23
N LEU A 181 9.08 22.76 12.56
CA LEU A 181 9.61 21.44 12.93
C LEU A 181 9.02 20.96 14.26
N PHE A 182 8.72 21.86 15.20
CA PHE A 182 8.08 21.49 16.46
C PHE A 182 6.69 20.90 16.23
N GLU A 183 5.87 21.45 15.34
CA GLU A 183 4.54 20.91 15.07
C GLU A 183 4.57 19.51 14.48
N GLU A 184 5.51 19.24 13.57
CA GLU A 184 5.71 17.93 12.97
C GLU A 184 6.27 16.92 13.97
N TRP A 185 7.35 17.28 14.66
CA TRP A 185 7.94 16.45 15.71
C TRP A 185 6.92 16.17 16.82
N ASN A 186 6.11 17.15 17.22
CA ASN A 186 5.12 16.99 18.28
C ASN A 186 4.02 15.99 17.88
N ARG A 187 3.60 16.00 16.61
CA ARG A 187 2.68 14.99 16.05
C ARG A 187 3.31 13.60 16.03
N ALA A 188 4.55 13.48 15.53
CA ALA A 188 5.28 12.21 15.49
C ALA A 188 5.50 11.62 16.90
N TYR A 189 5.91 12.45 17.86
CA TYR A 189 6.07 12.04 19.25
C TYR A 189 4.74 11.60 19.86
N ALA A 190 3.65 12.36 19.66
CA ALA A 190 2.34 12.00 20.21
C ALA A 190 1.87 10.64 19.68
N TYR A 191 2.07 10.39 18.39
CA TYR A 191 1.83 9.09 17.77
C TYR A 191 2.68 7.98 18.43
N GLU A 192 3.99 8.19 18.63
CA GLU A 192 4.85 7.19 19.27
C GLU A 192 4.44 6.90 20.72
N GLN A 193 3.97 7.90 21.48
CA GLN A 193 3.44 7.67 22.83
C GLN A 193 2.16 6.81 22.80
N GLU A 194 1.26 7.08 21.86
CA GLU A 194 0.06 6.27 21.68
C GLU A 194 0.44 4.83 21.31
N GLN A 195 1.39 4.66 20.39
CA GLN A 195 1.94 3.37 20.01
C GLN A 195 2.58 2.64 21.21
N ALA A 196 3.35 3.34 22.04
CA ALA A 196 3.94 2.77 23.26
C ALA A 196 2.89 2.30 24.27
N LEU A 197 1.78 3.03 24.41
CA LEU A 197 0.63 2.59 25.22
C LEU A 197 -0.02 1.34 24.62
N ARG A 198 -0.31 1.34 23.31
CA ARG A 198 -0.85 0.15 22.61
C ARG A 198 0.05 -1.07 22.77
N ARG A 199 1.37 -0.90 22.71
CA ARG A 199 2.34 -1.97 22.98
C ARG A 199 2.21 -2.52 24.40
N THR A 200 2.16 -1.61 25.37
CA THR A 200 2.04 -1.95 26.79
C THR A 200 0.75 -2.70 27.08
N ASP A 201 -0.36 -2.24 26.51
CA ASP A 201 -1.68 -2.86 26.66
C ASP A 201 -1.72 -4.25 26.03
N PHE A 202 -1.19 -4.41 24.81
CA PHE A 202 -1.05 -5.71 24.16
C PHE A 202 -0.22 -6.68 25.01
N ILE A 203 1.00 -6.28 25.42
CA ILE A 203 1.88 -7.13 26.24
C ILE A 203 1.16 -7.58 27.51
N THR A 204 0.48 -6.65 28.19
CA THR A 204 -0.23 -6.94 29.44
C THR A 204 -1.44 -7.86 29.22
N ALA A 205 -2.23 -7.63 28.17
CA ALA A 205 -3.40 -8.42 27.82
C ALA A 205 -3.05 -9.89 27.55
N HIS A 206 -1.87 -10.15 26.97
CA HIS A 206 -1.35 -11.49 26.70
C HIS A 206 -0.50 -12.07 27.84
N GLY A 207 -0.47 -11.42 29.02
CA GLY A 207 0.19 -11.93 30.22
C GLY A 207 1.70 -11.66 30.31
N GLY A 208 2.23 -10.78 29.48
CA GLY A 208 3.62 -10.35 29.49
C GLY A 208 3.89 -9.20 30.47
N VAL A 209 5.16 -8.80 30.56
CA VAL A 209 5.61 -7.68 31.40
C VAL A 209 6.22 -6.60 30.49
N PRO A 210 5.60 -5.40 30.40
CA PRO A 210 6.10 -4.32 29.56
C PRO A 210 7.55 -3.94 29.90
N GLY A 211 8.38 -3.78 28.87
CA GLY A 211 9.80 -3.42 29.00
C GLY A 211 10.76 -4.60 29.25
N GLU A 212 10.25 -5.82 29.47
CA GLU A 212 11.08 -7.03 29.56
C GLU A 212 11.15 -7.76 28.20
N LEU A 213 12.17 -8.60 28.01
CA LEU A 213 12.25 -9.48 26.85
C LEU A 213 11.25 -10.62 26.99
N GLY A 214 10.32 -10.72 26.04
CA GLY A 214 9.24 -11.69 26.07
C GLY A 214 9.50 -12.96 25.26
N VAL A 215 8.82 -14.04 25.63
CA VAL A 215 8.60 -15.22 24.78
C VAL A 215 7.10 -15.44 24.69
N LEU A 216 6.51 -15.17 23.53
CA LEU A 216 5.09 -15.31 23.25
C LEU A 216 4.87 -16.66 22.55
N LEU A 217 4.09 -17.56 23.15
CA LEU A 217 3.68 -18.81 22.53
C LEU A 217 2.22 -18.68 22.11
N ASN A 218 1.96 -18.67 20.80
CA ASN A 218 0.66 -18.34 20.23
C ASN A 218 0.18 -16.96 20.71
N ASP A 219 -0.86 -16.91 21.54
CA ASP A 219 -1.45 -15.68 22.11
C ASP A 219 -1.03 -15.41 23.56
N THR A 220 -0.12 -16.20 24.14
CA THR A 220 0.17 -16.13 25.57
C THR A 220 1.67 -16.00 25.87
N TYR A 221 2.05 -14.96 26.60
CA TYR A 221 3.42 -14.79 27.08
C TYR A 221 3.74 -15.86 28.14
N LEU A 222 4.89 -16.50 27.97
CA LEU A 222 5.41 -17.44 28.96
C LEU A 222 5.89 -16.68 30.21
N SER A 223 5.46 -17.15 31.38
CA SER A 223 5.93 -16.61 32.66
C SER A 223 7.21 -17.32 33.12
N PHE A 224 8.25 -16.54 33.39
CA PHE A 224 9.55 -17.04 33.86
C PHE A 224 9.77 -16.71 35.35
N PRO A 225 10.50 -17.54 36.10
CA PRO A 225 10.92 -17.18 37.46
C PRO A 225 11.76 -15.89 37.44
N ALA A 226 11.63 -15.06 38.48
CA ALA A 226 12.28 -13.74 38.53
C ALA A 226 13.82 -13.80 38.50
N ASP A 227 14.43 -14.89 38.96
CA ASP A 227 15.87 -15.15 38.89
C ASP A 227 16.28 -15.90 37.61
N ARG A 228 15.33 -16.13 36.70
CA ARG A 228 15.45 -16.93 35.48
C ARG A 228 14.79 -16.27 34.27
N THR A 229 14.79 -14.94 34.20
CA THR A 229 14.19 -14.20 33.08
C THR A 229 14.93 -14.45 31.76
N PRO A 230 14.23 -14.38 30.60
CA PRO A 230 14.86 -14.48 29.29
C PRO A 230 15.88 -13.38 29.04
N TYR A 231 16.89 -13.66 28.22
CA TYR A 231 17.86 -12.66 27.78
C TYR A 231 18.35 -12.92 26.35
N ALA A 232 18.79 -11.87 25.67
CA ALA A 232 19.42 -11.95 24.36
C ALA A 232 20.95 -11.88 24.47
N LYS A 233 21.66 -12.71 23.69
CA LYS A 233 23.12 -12.68 23.57
C LYS A 233 23.56 -13.17 22.19
N ASN A 234 24.38 -12.37 21.51
CA ASN A 234 24.93 -12.68 20.17
C ASN A 234 23.84 -13.02 19.14
N GLY A 235 22.75 -12.25 19.10
CA GLY A 235 21.64 -12.46 18.17
C GLY A 235 20.73 -13.66 18.48
N ALA A 236 20.94 -14.34 19.61
CA ALA A 236 20.08 -15.44 20.06
C ALA A 236 19.44 -15.14 21.41
N VAL A 237 18.18 -15.56 21.58
CA VAL A 237 17.46 -15.48 22.84
C VAL A 237 17.56 -16.79 23.60
N TYR A 238 17.82 -16.68 24.90
CA TYR A 238 17.92 -17.79 25.84
C TYR A 238 16.87 -17.64 26.93
N ALA A 239 16.22 -18.74 27.29
CA ALA A 239 15.22 -18.77 28.36
C ALA A 239 15.36 -20.05 29.21
N ASP A 240 14.72 -20.06 30.38
CA ASP A 240 14.76 -21.19 31.31
C ASP A 240 14.28 -22.49 30.65
N ALA A 241 15.15 -23.50 30.60
CA ALA A 241 14.90 -24.74 29.88
C ALA A 241 13.76 -25.55 30.48
N LYS A 242 13.50 -25.42 31.79
CA LYS A 242 12.39 -26.11 32.45
C LYS A 242 11.05 -25.48 32.08
N THR A 243 10.97 -24.15 32.05
CA THR A 243 9.80 -23.43 31.54
C THR A 243 9.55 -23.78 30.06
N LEU A 244 10.60 -23.75 29.23
CA LEU A 244 10.48 -24.14 27.82
C LEU A 244 10.03 -25.59 27.64
N SER A 245 10.58 -26.53 28.43
CA SER A 245 10.16 -27.95 28.35
C SER A 245 8.68 -28.14 28.68
N ALA A 246 8.19 -27.43 29.71
CA ALA A 246 6.80 -27.47 30.11
C ALA A 246 5.88 -26.87 29.04
N ALA A 247 6.26 -25.72 28.46
CA ALA A 247 5.48 -25.03 27.44
C ALA A 247 5.44 -25.77 26.10
N LEU A 248 6.59 -26.32 25.66
CA LEU A 248 6.74 -26.98 24.36
C LEU A 248 6.37 -28.46 24.37
N GLY A 249 6.16 -29.06 25.55
CA GLY A 249 5.83 -30.48 25.69
C GLY A 249 6.97 -31.44 25.28
N ILE A 250 8.21 -30.94 25.18
CA ILE A 250 9.41 -31.73 24.84
C ILE A 250 10.48 -31.59 25.92
N ASP A 251 11.43 -32.53 25.95
CA ASP A 251 12.62 -32.39 26.79
C ASP A 251 13.60 -31.39 26.15
N VAL A 252 13.71 -30.21 26.75
CA VAL A 252 14.62 -29.14 26.31
C VAL A 252 15.91 -29.21 27.14
N PRO A 253 17.07 -29.48 26.51
CA PRO A 253 18.33 -29.54 27.24
C PRO A 253 18.73 -28.14 27.74
N ALA A 254 19.43 -28.09 28.88
CA ALA A 254 19.89 -26.89 29.54
C ALA A 254 21.43 -26.73 29.47
N PRO A 255 22.02 -26.46 28.29
CA PRO A 255 23.48 -26.43 28.12
C PRO A 255 24.16 -25.26 28.84
N LEU A 256 23.42 -24.23 29.26
CA LEU A 256 23.96 -22.99 29.82
C LEU A 256 23.33 -22.69 31.18
N ASP A 257 23.78 -23.38 32.23
CA ASP A 257 23.33 -23.16 33.61
C ASP A 257 21.80 -23.02 33.73
N GLY A 258 21.05 -24.02 33.26
CA GLY A 258 19.58 -23.99 33.30
C GLY A 258 18.89 -23.31 32.11
N TYR A 259 19.62 -22.59 31.24
CA TYR A 259 19.07 -21.95 30.05
C TYR A 259 19.27 -22.77 28.77
N SER A 260 18.40 -22.52 27.79
CA SER A 260 18.49 -23.05 26.43
C SER A 260 18.14 -21.99 25.39
N ALA A 261 18.64 -22.17 24.16
CA ALA A 261 18.31 -21.28 23.06
C ALA A 261 16.85 -21.51 22.63
N VAL A 262 16.04 -20.44 22.66
CA VAL A 262 14.59 -20.53 22.43
C VAL A 262 14.29 -21.05 21.03
N ARG A 263 14.95 -20.49 20.00
CA ARG A 263 14.75 -20.87 18.60
C ARG A 263 14.95 -22.36 18.37
N SER A 264 16.12 -22.88 18.73
CA SER A 264 16.46 -24.31 18.52
C SER A 264 15.53 -25.25 19.28
N ALA A 265 15.06 -24.86 20.47
CA ALA A 265 14.09 -25.64 21.23
C ALA A 265 12.71 -25.66 20.54
N ALA A 266 12.23 -24.50 20.10
CA ALA A 266 10.94 -24.34 19.44
C ALA A 266 10.87 -25.00 18.06
N GLU A 267 11.91 -24.85 17.23
CA GLU A 267 12.00 -25.51 15.91
C GLU A 267 12.00 -27.04 16.06
N LYS A 268 12.65 -27.58 17.09
CA LYS A 268 12.59 -29.02 17.42
C LYS A 268 11.19 -29.47 17.84
N ALA A 269 10.40 -28.58 18.43
CA ALA A 269 8.99 -28.82 18.72
C ALA A 269 8.08 -28.64 17.50
N GLY A 270 8.62 -28.24 16.34
CA GLY A 270 7.87 -28.02 15.11
C GLY A 270 7.21 -26.64 15.01
N LEU A 271 7.61 -25.69 15.85
CA LEU A 271 7.06 -24.33 15.87
C LEU A 271 7.81 -23.41 14.90
N ARG A 272 7.09 -22.44 14.35
CA ARG A 272 7.68 -21.30 13.63
C ARG A 272 8.17 -20.27 14.65
N VAL A 273 9.32 -19.64 14.37
CA VAL A 273 9.98 -18.73 15.30
C VAL A 273 10.30 -17.40 14.63
N TYR A 274 9.71 -16.33 15.16
CA TYR A 274 9.91 -14.97 14.71
C TYR A 274 10.55 -14.11 15.79
N TRP A 275 11.25 -13.07 15.36
CA TRP A 275 11.66 -11.98 16.23
C TRP A 275 10.78 -10.77 15.93
N ASP A 276 10.14 -10.25 16.97
CA ASP A 276 9.39 -9.00 16.89
C ASP A 276 10.17 -7.92 17.65
N GLY A 277 10.81 -7.02 16.89
CA GLY A 277 11.58 -5.92 17.47
C GLY A 277 10.72 -4.84 18.10
N TYR A 278 9.50 -4.64 17.59
CA TYR A 278 8.57 -3.63 18.09
C TYR A 278 8.06 -4.00 19.50
N TYR A 279 7.80 -5.29 19.73
CA TYR A 279 7.42 -5.80 21.04
C TYR A 279 8.59 -6.32 21.90
N ASN A 280 9.82 -6.38 21.36
CA ASN A 280 10.99 -6.99 21.99
C ASN A 280 10.75 -8.44 22.44
N THR A 281 10.16 -9.23 21.53
CA THR A 281 9.59 -10.55 21.85
C THR A 281 10.01 -11.62 20.82
N VAL A 282 10.33 -12.82 21.32
CA VAL A 282 10.39 -14.02 20.48
C VAL A 282 8.98 -14.61 20.38
N VAL A 283 8.48 -14.73 19.16
CA VAL A 283 7.15 -15.28 18.88
C VAL A 283 7.28 -16.71 18.40
N LEU A 284 6.61 -17.61 19.10
CA LEU A 284 6.55 -19.04 18.81
C LEU A 284 5.13 -19.36 18.34
N LEU A 285 4.99 -19.75 17.08
CA LEU A 285 3.70 -20.06 16.49
C LEU A 285 3.60 -21.56 16.22
N ASP A 286 2.53 -22.19 16.71
CA ASP A 286 2.14 -23.55 16.34
C ASP A 286 1.14 -23.50 15.17
N PRO A 287 1.59 -23.58 13.91
CA PRO A 287 0.68 -23.52 12.78
C PRO A 287 -0.27 -24.73 12.71
N THR A 288 0.11 -25.87 13.30
CA THR A 288 -0.73 -27.08 13.27
C THR A 288 -1.88 -26.95 14.27
N ALA A 289 -1.58 -26.52 15.49
CA ALA A 289 -2.62 -26.30 16.51
C ALA A 289 -3.55 -25.14 16.11
N LEU A 290 -3.00 -24.06 15.56
CA LEU A 290 -3.80 -22.93 15.07
C LEU A 290 -4.72 -23.35 13.91
N ALA A 291 -4.19 -24.07 12.90
CA ALA A 291 -5.02 -24.61 11.82
C ALA A 291 -6.12 -25.53 12.36
N ALA A 292 -5.81 -26.42 13.30
CA ALA A 292 -6.79 -27.31 13.90
C ALA A 292 -7.91 -26.56 14.65
N ARG A 293 -7.56 -25.46 15.34
CA ARG A 293 -8.54 -24.59 16.01
C ARG A 293 -9.46 -23.91 15.00
N ILE A 294 -8.92 -23.38 13.92
CA ILE A 294 -9.71 -22.77 12.83
C ILE A 294 -10.61 -23.81 12.18
N ASP A 295 -10.09 -25.02 11.95
CA ASP A 295 -10.81 -26.11 11.28
C ASP A 295 -12.08 -26.57 12.02
N GLU A 296 -12.23 -26.23 13.31
CA GLU A 296 -13.45 -26.46 14.09
C GLU A 296 -14.67 -25.75 13.48
N ASP A 297 -14.48 -24.62 12.80
CA ASP A 297 -15.54 -23.83 12.17
C ASP A 297 -15.78 -24.22 10.69
N PHE A 298 -14.99 -25.13 10.11
CA PHE A 298 -15.01 -25.46 8.68
C PHE A 298 -15.13 -26.96 8.38
N THR A 299 -15.83 -27.73 9.21
CA THR A 299 -15.92 -29.19 9.06
C THR A 299 -16.54 -29.63 7.72
N ILE A 300 -17.48 -28.86 7.16
CA ILE A 300 -18.14 -29.17 5.88
C ILE A 300 -17.14 -29.07 4.73
N LEU A 301 -16.40 -27.95 4.64
CA LEU A 301 -15.41 -27.72 3.59
C LEU A 301 -14.17 -28.59 3.79
N ASN A 302 -13.75 -28.84 5.03
CA ASN A 302 -12.69 -29.81 5.32
C ASN A 302 -13.08 -31.24 4.92
N GLY A 303 -14.37 -31.59 4.99
CA GLY A 303 -14.88 -32.84 4.42
C GLY A 303 -14.69 -32.94 2.91
N VAL A 304 -14.83 -31.82 2.18
CA VAL A 304 -14.53 -31.74 0.74
C VAL A 304 -13.04 -31.90 0.50
N LEU A 305 -12.20 -31.10 1.17
CA LEU A 305 -10.75 -31.14 1.00
C LEU A 305 -10.17 -32.52 1.32
N ALA A 306 -10.67 -33.21 2.34
CA ALA A 306 -10.27 -34.58 2.65
C ALA A 306 -10.51 -35.54 1.47
N LYS A 307 -11.64 -35.40 0.76
CA LYS A 307 -11.94 -36.22 -0.43
C LYS A 307 -11.04 -35.89 -1.62
N TRP A 308 -10.67 -34.62 -1.75
CA TRP A 308 -9.74 -34.17 -2.77
C TRP A 308 -8.33 -34.67 -2.48
N ASN A 309 -7.85 -34.52 -1.25
CA ASN A 309 -6.58 -35.06 -0.78
C ASN A 309 -6.48 -36.56 -1.04
N GLU A 310 -7.53 -37.32 -0.69
CA GLU A 310 -7.63 -38.76 -0.97
C GLU A 310 -7.51 -39.06 -2.49
N ALA A 311 -8.19 -38.29 -3.33
CA ALA A 311 -8.18 -38.45 -4.78
C ALA A 311 -6.83 -38.12 -5.45
N GLN A 312 -6.00 -37.30 -4.79
CA GLN A 312 -4.68 -36.90 -5.27
C GLN A 312 -3.54 -37.84 -4.82
N THR A 313 -3.83 -38.85 -4.00
CA THR A 313 -2.81 -39.81 -3.55
C THR A 313 -2.29 -40.70 -4.69
N GLY A 314 -1.00 -41.00 -4.67
CA GLY A 314 -0.36 -41.91 -5.61
C GLY A 314 -0.04 -41.30 -6.98
N SER A 315 0.21 -42.16 -7.96
CA SER A 315 0.54 -41.74 -9.33
C SER A 315 -0.72 -41.44 -10.14
N ALA A 316 -0.75 -40.26 -10.75
CA ALA A 316 -1.91 -39.74 -11.44
C ALA A 316 -1.56 -39.22 -12.84
N LYS A 317 -2.54 -39.31 -13.74
CA LYS A 317 -2.59 -38.59 -14.99
C LYS A 317 -3.69 -37.55 -14.90
N GLU A 318 -3.32 -36.31 -15.15
CA GLU A 318 -4.22 -35.17 -15.17
C GLU A 318 -4.29 -34.61 -16.60
N THR A 319 -5.44 -34.06 -16.95
CA THR A 319 -5.67 -33.34 -18.20
C THR A 319 -6.34 -32.03 -17.87
N LEU A 320 -5.88 -30.94 -18.46
CA LEU A 320 -6.48 -29.63 -18.34
C LEU A 320 -6.72 -29.08 -19.75
N GLN A 321 -7.95 -28.68 -20.03
CA GLN A 321 -8.29 -27.89 -21.21
C GLN A 321 -8.80 -26.54 -20.73
N PHE A 322 -8.22 -25.50 -21.31
CA PHE A 322 -8.62 -24.13 -21.12
C PHE A 322 -8.95 -23.56 -22.50
N LYS A 323 -10.11 -22.91 -22.61
CA LYS A 323 -10.55 -22.24 -23.84
C LYS A 323 -11.05 -20.87 -23.46
N GLY A 324 -10.83 -19.90 -24.32
CA GLY A 324 -11.45 -18.61 -24.13
C GLY A 324 -11.61 -17.84 -25.42
N SER A 325 -12.34 -16.74 -25.32
CA SER A 325 -12.47 -15.77 -26.39
C SER A 325 -12.47 -14.36 -25.81
N LEU A 326 -11.78 -13.47 -26.51
CA LEU A 326 -11.78 -12.04 -26.26
C LEU A 326 -12.53 -11.37 -27.41
N THR A 327 -13.57 -10.63 -27.09
CA THR A 327 -14.28 -9.73 -27.99
C THR A 327 -13.96 -8.30 -27.57
N LEU A 328 -13.33 -7.51 -28.43
CA LEU A 328 -13.23 -6.06 -28.26
C LEU A 328 -14.43 -5.41 -28.95
N PHE A 329 -15.11 -4.53 -28.22
CA PHE A 329 -16.26 -3.82 -28.76
C PHE A 329 -15.81 -2.63 -29.59
N ASP A 330 -16.34 -2.52 -30.80
CA ASP A 330 -16.04 -1.42 -31.69
C ASP A 330 -17.33 -0.98 -32.39
N SER A 331 -17.85 0.16 -31.95
CA SER A 331 -19.10 0.72 -32.48
C SER A 331 -18.98 1.26 -33.91
N LEU A 332 -17.75 1.47 -34.42
CA LEU A 332 -17.49 2.03 -35.74
C LEU A 332 -17.21 0.94 -36.77
N ASP A 333 -16.24 0.06 -36.47
CA ASP A 333 -15.75 -0.96 -37.41
C ASP A 333 -16.31 -2.36 -37.13
N GLY A 334 -17.09 -2.49 -36.05
CA GLY A 334 -17.70 -3.75 -35.60
C GLY A 334 -16.76 -4.56 -34.72
N ASP A 335 -17.37 -5.28 -33.77
CA ASP A 335 -16.65 -6.05 -32.76
C ASP A 335 -15.65 -7.05 -33.36
N LYS A 336 -14.44 -7.10 -32.78
CA LYS A 336 -13.40 -8.06 -33.16
C LYS A 336 -13.32 -9.16 -32.12
N THR A 337 -13.41 -10.41 -32.53
CA THR A 337 -13.35 -11.57 -31.63
C THR A 337 -12.23 -12.51 -32.01
N GLY A 338 -11.37 -12.83 -31.04
CA GLY A 338 -10.31 -13.83 -31.18
C GLY A 338 -10.39 -14.87 -30.07
N SER A 339 -10.16 -16.14 -30.43
CA SER A 339 -10.15 -17.26 -29.49
C SER A 339 -8.73 -17.64 -29.07
N PHE A 340 -8.63 -18.25 -27.89
CA PHE A 340 -7.40 -18.88 -27.42
C PHE A 340 -7.69 -20.20 -26.70
N SER A 341 -6.68 -21.06 -26.63
CA SER A 341 -6.79 -22.36 -25.97
C SER A 341 -5.47 -22.85 -25.42
N LEU A 342 -5.56 -23.70 -24.40
CA LEU A 342 -4.46 -24.47 -23.81
C LEU A 342 -4.98 -25.88 -23.51
N ASP A 343 -4.33 -26.89 -24.08
CA ASP A 343 -4.51 -28.29 -23.73
C ASP A 343 -3.23 -28.78 -23.06
N SER A 344 -3.32 -29.32 -21.85
CA SER A 344 -2.17 -29.91 -21.16
C SER A 344 -2.50 -31.27 -20.53
N SER A 345 -1.45 -32.08 -20.37
CA SER A 345 -1.51 -33.33 -19.63
C SER A 345 -0.31 -33.44 -18.71
N THR A 346 -0.60 -33.78 -17.46
CA THR A 346 0.38 -33.99 -16.41
C THR A 346 0.44 -35.46 -16.03
N LEU A 347 1.63 -36.03 -15.93
CA LEU A 347 1.90 -37.27 -15.23
C LEU A 347 2.60 -36.91 -13.92
N ARG A 348 2.10 -37.41 -12.80
CA ARG A 348 2.66 -37.13 -11.47
C ARG A 348 2.88 -38.43 -10.71
N SER A 349 3.98 -38.50 -9.98
CA SER A 349 4.30 -39.60 -9.06
C SER A 349 5.18 -39.10 -7.91
N ALA A 350 5.61 -39.99 -7.01
CA ALA A 350 6.57 -39.65 -5.96
C ALA A 350 7.94 -39.20 -6.50
N GLN A 351 8.32 -39.64 -7.71
CA GLN A 351 9.59 -39.28 -8.35
C GLN A 351 9.60 -37.85 -8.89
N GLY A 352 8.43 -37.25 -9.09
CA GLY A 352 8.29 -35.94 -9.73
C GLY A 352 7.08 -35.84 -10.65
N ALA A 353 7.14 -34.91 -11.59
CA ALA A 353 6.05 -34.61 -12.51
C ALA A 353 6.55 -34.35 -13.93
N GLN A 354 5.70 -34.62 -14.92
CA GLN A 354 5.90 -34.27 -16.32
C GLN A 354 4.64 -33.62 -16.85
N VAL A 355 4.72 -32.36 -17.27
CA VAL A 355 3.62 -31.64 -17.93
C VAL A 355 3.97 -31.47 -19.39
N THR A 356 3.03 -31.80 -20.26
CA THR A 356 3.12 -31.52 -21.70
C THR A 356 1.92 -30.70 -22.10
N GLY A 357 2.12 -29.64 -22.88
CA GLY A 357 1.03 -28.76 -23.25
C GLY A 357 1.14 -28.20 -24.66
N ARG A 358 0.00 -27.78 -25.19
CA ARG A 358 -0.15 -27.05 -26.45
C ARG A 358 -1.05 -25.86 -26.21
N TYR A 359 -0.67 -24.72 -26.76
CA TYR A 359 -1.45 -23.51 -26.69
C TYR A 359 -1.64 -22.93 -28.09
N ASP A 360 -2.74 -22.24 -28.29
CA ASP A 360 -3.06 -21.53 -29.53
C ASP A 360 -3.85 -20.28 -29.17
N ALA A 361 -3.20 -19.12 -29.29
CA ALA A 361 -3.78 -17.79 -29.17
C ALA A 361 -3.60 -17.01 -30.49
N SER A 362 -3.31 -17.70 -31.60
CA SER A 362 -2.97 -17.06 -32.88
C SER A 362 -4.09 -16.16 -33.41
N SER A 363 -5.36 -16.47 -33.11
CA SER A 363 -6.52 -15.64 -33.46
C SER A 363 -6.54 -14.26 -32.77
N LEU A 364 -5.72 -14.04 -31.73
CA LEU A 364 -5.59 -12.75 -31.06
C LEU A 364 -4.60 -11.81 -31.78
N ALA A 365 -3.81 -12.31 -32.74
CA ALA A 365 -2.75 -11.51 -33.37
C ALA A 365 -3.29 -10.21 -34.00
N ASP A 366 -4.39 -10.27 -34.74
CA ASP A 366 -4.98 -9.09 -35.39
C ASP A 366 -5.54 -8.08 -34.37
N ILE A 367 -6.08 -8.59 -33.25
CA ILE A 367 -6.56 -7.77 -32.14
C ILE A 367 -5.39 -7.03 -31.50
N LEU A 368 -4.32 -7.75 -31.16
CA LEU A 368 -3.11 -7.18 -30.54
C LEU A 368 -2.43 -6.17 -31.46
N ARG A 369 -2.36 -6.42 -32.78
CA ARG A 369 -1.88 -5.45 -33.77
C ARG A 369 -2.71 -4.17 -33.78
N GLY A 370 -4.04 -4.29 -33.74
CA GLY A 370 -4.93 -3.14 -33.65
C GLY A 370 -4.61 -2.27 -32.43
N LEU A 371 -4.54 -2.89 -31.24
CA LEU A 371 -4.26 -2.20 -29.98
C LEU A 371 -2.88 -1.54 -29.96
N MET A 372 -1.83 -2.24 -30.40
CA MET A 372 -0.48 -1.66 -30.48
C MET A 372 -0.44 -0.46 -31.44
N GLY A 373 -1.23 -0.50 -32.51
CA GLY A 373 -1.35 0.59 -33.46
C GLY A 373 -2.01 1.83 -32.90
N GLU A 374 -3.10 1.65 -32.15
CA GLU A 374 -3.79 2.75 -31.46
C GLU A 374 -2.89 3.41 -30.40
N MET A 375 -2.05 2.61 -29.73
CA MET A 375 -1.08 3.11 -28.76
C MET A 375 0.19 3.73 -29.41
N GLY A 376 0.28 3.77 -30.75
CA GLY A 376 1.38 4.43 -31.45
C GLY A 376 2.70 3.65 -31.48
N TYR A 377 2.70 2.33 -31.18
CA TYR A 377 3.90 1.49 -31.16
C TYR A 377 4.45 1.09 -32.56
N TYR A 378 3.98 1.70 -33.65
CA TYR A 378 4.53 1.46 -34.99
C TYR A 378 5.66 2.46 -35.30
N THR A 379 6.92 2.01 -35.17
CA THR A 379 8.11 2.78 -35.55
C THR A 379 9.01 1.95 -36.47
N ASP A 380 8.92 2.17 -37.78
CA ASP A 380 9.82 1.57 -38.80
C ASP A 380 9.78 0.03 -39.01
N GLY A 381 10.40 -0.41 -40.11
CA GLY A 381 10.17 -1.75 -40.70
C GLY A 381 10.91 -2.92 -40.04
N GLU A 382 11.91 -2.68 -39.20
CA GLU A 382 12.62 -3.73 -38.45
C GLU A 382 11.77 -4.22 -37.25
N ASP A 383 11.08 -3.29 -36.56
CA ASP A 383 10.15 -3.58 -35.45
C ASP A 383 9.00 -4.52 -35.88
N MET A 384 8.61 -4.49 -37.16
CA MET A 384 7.52 -5.32 -37.69
C MET A 384 7.91 -6.80 -37.90
N GLU A 385 9.18 -7.11 -38.23
CA GLU A 385 9.65 -8.49 -38.43
C GLU A 385 9.82 -9.22 -37.08
N GLU A 386 10.27 -8.51 -36.05
CA GLU A 386 10.32 -9.02 -34.68
C GLU A 386 8.92 -9.28 -34.11
N LEU A 387 7.96 -8.38 -34.37
CA LEU A 387 6.56 -8.57 -34.00
C LEU A 387 5.92 -9.76 -34.72
N ASP A 388 6.19 -9.97 -36.00
CA ASP A 388 5.72 -11.16 -36.74
C ASP A 388 6.27 -12.46 -36.13
N THR A 389 7.53 -12.44 -35.71
CA THR A 389 8.18 -13.55 -34.99
C THR A 389 7.48 -13.82 -33.65
N LEU A 390 7.22 -12.77 -32.86
CA LEU A 390 6.51 -12.88 -31.59
C LEU A 390 5.07 -13.41 -31.77
N PHE A 391 4.35 -12.93 -32.79
CA PHE A 391 2.99 -13.40 -33.07
C PHE A 391 2.95 -14.84 -33.56
N ALA A 392 3.98 -15.32 -34.26
CA ALA A 392 4.10 -16.73 -34.60
C ALA A 392 4.22 -17.62 -33.34
N LEU A 393 4.79 -17.10 -32.25
CA LEU A 393 4.93 -17.78 -30.96
C LEU A 393 3.64 -17.81 -30.12
N LEU A 394 2.56 -17.14 -30.55
CA LEU A 394 1.23 -17.26 -29.91
C LEU A 394 0.62 -18.66 -30.05
N LYS A 395 1.24 -19.54 -30.84
CA LYS A 395 0.85 -20.93 -30.96
C LYS A 395 2.07 -21.81 -30.84
N GLY A 396 2.01 -22.80 -29.95
CA GLY A 396 3.16 -23.66 -29.70
C GLY A 396 2.88 -24.81 -28.75
N SER A 397 3.96 -25.42 -28.30
CA SER A 397 3.94 -26.48 -27.30
C SER A 397 5.03 -26.27 -26.27
N PHE A 398 4.81 -26.79 -25.07
CA PHE A 398 5.79 -26.76 -24.01
C PHE A 398 5.87 -28.12 -23.31
N GLU A 399 6.99 -28.32 -22.63
CA GLU A 399 7.20 -29.43 -21.71
C GLU A 399 7.87 -28.93 -20.45
N LEU A 400 7.39 -29.43 -19.31
CA LEU A 400 7.93 -29.18 -17.99
C LEU A 400 8.19 -30.52 -17.32
N ARG A 401 9.34 -30.67 -16.65
CA ARG A 401 9.67 -31.84 -15.84
C ARG A 401 10.15 -31.39 -14.48
N VAL A 402 9.63 -32.01 -13.43
CA VAL A 402 10.07 -31.82 -12.05
C VAL A 402 10.76 -33.09 -11.61
N ASP A 403 11.97 -32.95 -11.10
CA ASP A 403 12.70 -34.00 -10.42
C ASP A 403 12.70 -33.70 -8.91
N ASN A 404 12.00 -34.53 -8.15
CA ASN A 404 11.90 -34.37 -6.70
C ASN A 404 13.15 -34.92 -5.97
N GLU A 405 13.95 -35.76 -6.60
CA GLU A 405 15.16 -36.32 -5.97
C GLU A 405 16.31 -35.32 -6.01
N GLU A 406 16.47 -34.64 -7.15
CA GLU A 406 17.52 -33.63 -7.35
C GLU A 406 17.02 -32.19 -7.15
N GLU A 407 15.75 -32.00 -6.79
CA GLU A 407 15.10 -30.69 -6.64
C GLU A 407 15.29 -29.77 -7.87
N MET A 408 15.01 -30.31 -9.06
CA MET A 408 15.22 -29.57 -10.31
C MET A 408 13.92 -29.41 -11.11
N LEU A 409 13.72 -28.22 -11.67
CA LEU A 409 12.69 -27.92 -12.66
C LEU A 409 13.35 -27.78 -14.04
N TYR A 410 12.87 -28.55 -15.01
CA TYR A 410 13.30 -28.47 -16.40
C TYR A 410 12.18 -27.97 -17.29
N LEU A 411 12.44 -26.95 -18.10
CA LEU A 411 11.47 -26.31 -18.98
C LEU A 411 11.93 -26.38 -20.44
N LYS A 412 10.98 -26.52 -21.37
CA LYS A 412 11.23 -26.47 -22.81
C LYS A 412 10.04 -25.87 -23.55
N GLY A 413 10.31 -24.98 -24.51
CA GLY A 413 9.31 -24.46 -25.45
C GLY A 413 9.85 -23.32 -26.31
N ASP A 414 9.27 -23.13 -27.49
CA ASP A 414 9.73 -22.13 -28.46
C ASP A 414 9.63 -20.69 -27.92
N LEU A 415 8.63 -20.40 -27.07
CA LEU A 415 8.50 -19.11 -26.39
C LEU A 415 9.61 -18.89 -25.35
N LEU A 416 10.07 -19.96 -24.68
CA LEU A 416 11.18 -19.88 -23.73
C LEU A 416 12.51 -19.69 -24.46
N ASP A 417 12.68 -20.32 -25.63
CA ASP A 417 13.85 -20.09 -26.48
C ASP A 417 13.93 -18.63 -26.93
N TRP A 418 12.81 -18.05 -27.34
CA TRP A 418 12.74 -16.63 -27.68
C TRP A 418 13.01 -15.73 -26.47
N ALA A 419 12.39 -16.00 -25.31
CA ALA A 419 12.59 -15.19 -24.11
C ALA A 419 14.05 -15.25 -23.64
N SER A 420 14.66 -16.43 -23.61
CA SER A 420 16.09 -16.59 -23.29
C SER A 420 16.96 -15.78 -24.25
N ALA A 421 16.63 -15.77 -25.54
CA ALA A 421 17.35 -15.00 -26.54
C ALA A 421 17.20 -13.48 -26.39
N ALA A 422 15.99 -13.02 -26.04
CA ALA A 422 15.72 -11.60 -25.84
C ALA A 422 16.43 -11.01 -24.60
N TYR A 423 16.63 -11.83 -23.55
CA TYR A 423 17.20 -11.40 -22.27
C TYR A 423 18.66 -11.82 -22.05
N SER A 424 19.28 -12.58 -22.96
CA SER A 424 20.68 -12.95 -22.82
C SER A 424 21.60 -11.78 -23.21
N TYR A 425 22.43 -11.32 -22.27
CA TYR A 425 23.58 -10.43 -22.55
C TYR A 425 24.81 -11.19 -23.09
N GLU A 426 24.69 -12.51 -23.29
CA GLU A 426 25.77 -13.35 -23.80
C GLU A 426 25.75 -13.44 -25.33
N ASP A 427 26.94 -13.45 -25.95
CA ASP A 427 27.13 -13.53 -27.42
C ASP A 427 26.66 -14.87 -28.04
N LYS A 428 26.17 -15.83 -27.26
CA LYS A 428 25.75 -17.15 -27.74
C LYS A 428 24.39 -17.56 -27.20
N LEU A 429 23.41 -17.43 -28.08
CA LEU A 429 22.07 -17.97 -27.88
C LEU A 429 22.10 -19.50 -27.68
N PRO A 430 21.30 -20.03 -26.74
CA PRO A 430 21.07 -21.47 -26.66
C PRO A 430 20.54 -22.01 -28.00
N PRO A 431 20.92 -23.23 -28.40
CA PRO A 431 20.33 -23.87 -29.57
C PRO A 431 18.80 -24.00 -29.44
N ALA A 432 18.05 -23.81 -30.52
CA ALA A 432 16.60 -24.03 -30.52
C ALA A 432 16.23 -25.44 -30.01
N GLY A 433 15.21 -25.50 -29.17
CA GLY A 433 14.73 -26.72 -28.51
C GLY A 433 15.55 -27.16 -27.30
N SER A 434 16.34 -26.24 -26.71
CA SER A 434 17.08 -26.47 -25.47
C SER A 434 16.15 -26.66 -24.26
N TRP A 435 16.69 -27.28 -23.22
CA TRP A 435 16.07 -27.37 -21.91
C TRP A 435 16.68 -26.33 -20.97
N TYR A 436 15.85 -25.74 -20.13
CA TYR A 436 16.27 -24.77 -19.10
C TYR A 436 16.10 -25.44 -17.74
N ALA A 437 17.18 -25.57 -16.99
CA ALA A 437 17.21 -26.20 -15.68
C ALA A 437 17.28 -25.12 -14.58
N ILE A 438 16.38 -25.23 -13.60
CA ILE A 438 16.24 -24.30 -12.48
C ILE A 438 16.28 -25.13 -11.20
N SER A 439 17.15 -24.76 -10.25
CA SER A 439 17.16 -25.38 -8.93
C SER A 439 15.97 -24.94 -8.10
N LEU A 440 15.30 -25.90 -7.47
CA LEU A 440 14.19 -25.69 -6.54
C LEU A 440 14.66 -25.60 -5.08
N SER A 441 15.96 -25.78 -4.82
CA SER A 441 16.49 -25.73 -3.47
C SER A 441 16.23 -24.36 -2.81
N GLY A 442 15.65 -24.39 -1.61
CA GLY A 442 15.26 -23.18 -0.87
C GLY A 442 13.87 -22.62 -1.20
N LEU A 443 13.19 -23.08 -2.26
CA LEU A 443 11.79 -22.72 -2.53
C LEU A 443 10.82 -23.48 -1.59
N GLU A 444 11.18 -24.69 -1.16
CA GLU A 444 10.35 -25.52 -0.27
C GLU A 444 10.12 -24.90 1.12
N ASP A 445 11.06 -24.10 1.63
CA ASP A 445 10.91 -23.42 2.92
C ASP A 445 9.85 -22.30 2.86
N SER A 446 9.53 -21.82 1.66
CA SER A 446 8.57 -20.72 1.42
C SER A 446 7.21 -21.18 0.88
N ALA A 447 7.13 -22.38 0.29
CA ALA A 447 5.89 -22.89 -0.28
C ALA A 447 5.06 -23.65 0.76
N PRO A 448 3.74 -23.41 0.88
CA PRO A 448 2.89 -24.20 1.77
C PRO A 448 2.89 -25.66 1.34
N LYS A 449 3.11 -26.58 2.28
CA LYS A 449 3.00 -28.02 2.03
C LYS A 449 1.57 -28.33 1.59
N LEU A 450 1.40 -28.75 0.34
CA LEU A 450 0.09 -29.04 -0.28
C LEU A 450 -0.47 -30.42 0.10
N GLU A 451 0.21 -31.17 0.96
CA GLU A 451 -0.28 -32.46 1.46
C GLU A 451 -1.23 -32.27 2.63
N GLY A 452 -2.41 -32.88 2.55
CA GLY A 452 -3.36 -32.90 3.68
C GLY A 452 -4.00 -31.55 3.97
N LEU A 453 -4.19 -30.71 2.94
CA LEU A 453 -4.77 -29.37 3.07
C LEU A 453 -6.13 -29.36 3.79
N THR A 454 -6.26 -28.43 4.72
CA THR A 454 -7.49 -28.01 5.38
C THR A 454 -7.70 -26.50 5.19
N VAL A 455 -8.91 -26.01 5.43
CA VAL A 455 -9.21 -24.56 5.38
C VAL A 455 -8.31 -23.80 6.37
N GLY A 456 -8.16 -24.31 7.60
CA GLY A 456 -7.27 -23.72 8.60
C GLY A 456 -5.82 -23.67 8.15
N SER A 457 -5.31 -24.73 7.52
CA SER A 457 -3.93 -24.74 6.98
C SER A 457 -3.71 -23.71 5.87
N LEU A 458 -4.74 -23.45 5.06
CA LEU A 458 -4.68 -22.46 3.98
C LEU A 458 -4.71 -21.04 4.55
N ILE A 459 -5.59 -20.75 5.51
CA ILE A 459 -5.65 -19.44 6.17
C ILE A 459 -4.32 -19.14 6.88
N CYS A 460 -3.76 -20.11 7.61
CA CYS A 460 -2.46 -19.95 8.26
C CYS A 460 -1.29 -19.74 7.29
N ALA A 461 -1.43 -20.14 6.02
CA ALA A 461 -0.40 -19.97 4.99
C ALA A 461 -0.46 -18.61 4.30
N LEU A 462 -1.64 -17.98 4.26
CA LEU A 462 -1.87 -16.72 3.55
C LEU A 462 -1.58 -15.48 4.39
N ASP A 463 -1.51 -15.63 5.71
CA ASP A 463 -1.41 -14.48 6.59
C ASP A 463 0.03 -14.02 6.83
N GLN A 464 0.20 -12.70 6.88
CA GLN A 464 1.45 -12.01 7.17
C GLN A 464 1.10 -10.82 8.08
N ALA A 465 1.80 -10.71 9.20
CA ALA A 465 1.65 -9.60 10.13
C ALA A 465 2.83 -8.65 10.00
N ASP A 466 2.57 -7.33 10.03
CA ASP A 466 3.63 -6.31 10.14
C ASP A 466 4.46 -6.52 11.42
N HIS A 467 3.78 -6.94 12.50
CA HIS A 467 4.37 -7.30 13.78
C HIS A 467 4.08 -8.77 14.09
N PRO A 468 5.08 -9.66 14.04
CA PRO A 468 4.89 -11.09 14.31
C PRO A 468 4.15 -11.40 15.62
N ALA A 469 4.24 -10.55 16.65
CA ALA A 469 3.55 -10.79 17.91
C ALA A 469 2.02 -10.82 17.77
N GLN A 470 1.47 -10.14 16.75
CA GLN A 470 0.03 -10.05 16.51
C GLN A 470 -0.49 -11.15 15.57
N ILE A 471 0.41 -11.96 14.97
CA ILE A 471 0.05 -12.86 13.86
C ILE A 471 -1.01 -13.90 14.27
N TYR A 472 -0.96 -14.40 15.50
CA TYR A 472 -1.91 -15.41 15.97
C TYR A 472 -3.34 -14.87 16.02
N ASP A 473 -3.53 -13.69 16.62
CA ASP A 473 -4.84 -13.06 16.73
C ASP A 473 -5.35 -12.57 15.37
N GLN A 474 -4.47 -12.05 14.52
CA GLN A 474 -4.82 -11.65 13.15
C GLN A 474 -5.33 -12.84 12.34
N ILE A 475 -4.63 -13.98 12.39
CA ILE A 475 -5.07 -15.21 11.72
C ILE A 475 -6.45 -15.64 12.24
N LEU A 476 -6.68 -15.62 13.55
CA LEU A 476 -7.98 -15.98 14.12
C LEU A 476 -9.09 -15.00 13.73
N GLN A 477 -8.80 -13.69 13.66
CA GLN A 477 -9.75 -12.68 13.21
C GLN A 477 -10.09 -12.86 11.73
N HIS A 478 -9.09 -13.09 10.87
CA HIS A 478 -9.29 -13.41 9.46
C HIS A 478 -10.10 -14.70 9.28
N ALA A 479 -9.80 -15.74 10.06
CA ALA A 479 -10.57 -16.98 10.06
C ALA A 479 -12.02 -16.77 10.48
N ALA A 480 -12.27 -15.97 11.53
CA ALA A 480 -13.62 -15.64 11.99
C ALA A 480 -14.41 -14.86 10.94
N ARG A 481 -13.77 -13.91 10.23
CA ARG A 481 -14.37 -13.20 9.09
C ARG A 481 -14.67 -14.15 7.94
N PHE A 482 -13.74 -15.04 7.60
CA PHE A 482 -13.95 -16.05 6.57
C PHE A 482 -15.09 -17.01 6.93
N ALA A 483 -15.26 -17.33 8.21
CA ALA A 483 -16.34 -18.18 8.70
C ALA A 483 -17.73 -17.55 8.52
N GLN A 484 -17.84 -16.22 8.45
CA GLN A 484 -19.09 -15.52 8.12
C GLN A 484 -19.54 -15.74 6.66
N VAL A 485 -18.67 -16.26 5.80
CA VAL A 485 -18.98 -16.51 4.38
C VAL A 485 -18.91 -18.00 4.04
N PHE A 486 -18.00 -18.74 4.67
CA PHE A 486 -17.68 -20.13 4.32
C PHE A 486 -17.67 -21.09 5.52
N GLY A 487 -17.95 -20.61 6.72
CA GLY A 487 -17.99 -21.43 7.93
C GLY A 487 -19.23 -22.33 7.98
N ASP A 488 -19.18 -23.37 8.80
CA ASP A 488 -20.26 -24.34 8.92
C ASP A 488 -21.61 -23.70 9.28
N GLY A 489 -21.58 -22.59 10.03
CA GLY A 489 -22.76 -21.85 10.48
C GLY A 489 -23.61 -21.23 9.38
N VAL A 490 -23.03 -20.97 8.19
CA VAL A 490 -23.76 -20.38 7.06
C VAL A 490 -24.33 -21.42 6.09
N PHE A 491 -24.04 -22.71 6.30
CA PHE A 491 -24.56 -23.78 5.46
C PHE A 491 -25.89 -24.32 5.99
N THR A 492 -26.87 -24.44 5.10
CA THR A 492 -28.13 -25.13 5.37
C THR A 492 -28.10 -26.53 4.76
N LYS A 493 -28.47 -27.55 5.54
CA LYS A 493 -28.58 -28.92 5.04
C LYS A 493 -29.88 -29.10 4.25
N THR A 494 -29.76 -29.43 2.96
CA THR A 494 -30.89 -29.70 2.06
C THR A 494 -30.77 -31.13 1.50
N GLY A 495 -31.52 -32.06 2.10
CA GLY A 495 -31.42 -33.48 1.76
C GLY A 495 -30.05 -34.08 2.13
N GLN A 496 -29.27 -34.50 1.13
CA GLN A 496 -27.90 -35.02 1.30
C GLN A 496 -26.80 -33.97 1.02
N ASN A 497 -27.20 -32.74 0.70
CA ASN A 497 -26.29 -31.66 0.32
C ASN A 497 -26.29 -30.56 1.38
N TRP A 498 -25.22 -29.77 1.40
CA TRP A 498 -25.12 -28.52 2.15
C TRP A 498 -25.12 -27.37 1.17
N THR A 499 -25.93 -26.34 1.43
CA THR A 499 -26.08 -25.19 0.53
C THR A 499 -25.88 -23.90 1.29
N THR A 500 -25.19 -22.94 0.70
CA THR A 500 -25.09 -21.56 1.22
C THR A 500 -25.18 -20.55 0.07
N SER A 501 -25.55 -19.33 0.41
CA SER A 501 -25.55 -18.18 -0.49
C SER A 501 -24.98 -16.97 0.24
N PHE A 502 -24.27 -16.12 -0.48
CA PHE A 502 -23.73 -14.87 0.02
C PHE A 502 -23.98 -13.78 -1.01
N GLY A 503 -24.78 -12.78 -0.65
CA GLY A 503 -25.12 -11.67 -1.53
C GLY A 503 -24.98 -10.32 -0.84
N LEU A 504 -25.65 -9.31 -1.41
CA LEU A 504 -25.58 -7.94 -0.91
C LEU A 504 -26.06 -7.77 0.53
N GLU A 505 -27.07 -8.54 0.96
CA GLU A 505 -27.59 -8.45 2.33
C GLU A 505 -26.55 -8.93 3.35
N GLU A 506 -25.96 -10.10 3.10
CA GLU A 506 -24.92 -10.66 3.96
C GLU A 506 -23.64 -9.79 3.95
N TYR A 507 -23.25 -9.27 2.80
CA TYR A 507 -22.12 -8.34 2.69
C TYR A 507 -22.37 -7.04 3.46
N THR A 508 -23.56 -6.45 3.32
CA THR A 508 -23.91 -5.21 4.04
C THR A 508 -23.89 -5.43 5.55
N ALA A 509 -24.42 -6.56 6.01
CA ALA A 509 -24.38 -6.93 7.42
C ALA A 509 -22.93 -7.09 7.91
N LEU A 510 -22.06 -7.74 7.14
CA LEU A 510 -20.64 -7.91 7.46
C LEU A 510 -19.92 -6.56 7.56
N MET A 511 -20.14 -5.66 6.60
CA MET A 511 -19.50 -4.33 6.61
C MET A 511 -20.02 -3.42 7.74
N SER A 512 -21.26 -3.62 8.17
CA SER A 512 -21.86 -2.87 9.28
C SER A 512 -21.36 -3.33 10.66
N MET A 513 -20.70 -4.48 10.76
CA MET A 513 -20.12 -4.98 12.02
C MET A 513 -18.81 -4.26 12.39
N ASP A 514 -18.08 -3.68 11.44
CA ASP A 514 -16.79 -3.02 11.69
C ASP A 514 -16.94 -1.55 12.16
N ASN A 515 -18.12 -0.92 12.00
CA ASN A 515 -18.33 0.52 12.24
C ASN A 515 -19.52 0.80 13.19
N GLU A 516 -19.34 0.64 14.50
CA GLU A 516 -20.35 1.13 15.48
C GLU A 516 -20.28 2.66 15.72
N GLU A 517 -19.26 3.37 15.23
CA GLU A 517 -19.03 4.80 15.58
C GLU A 517 -18.92 5.80 14.41
N ASP A 518 -18.98 5.36 13.14
CA ASP A 518 -18.80 6.29 12.01
C ASP A 518 -19.91 6.18 10.95
N ASP A 519 -20.94 7.03 11.10
CA ASP A 519 -22.09 7.19 10.19
C ASP A 519 -21.72 7.81 8.82
N SER A 520 -20.43 8.06 8.54
CA SER A 520 -19.98 8.83 7.36
C SER A 520 -19.53 8.02 6.13
N TYR A 521 -19.28 6.71 6.28
CA TYR A 521 -18.91 5.86 5.15
C TYR A 521 -20.13 5.20 4.51
N TYR A 522 -20.70 5.86 3.50
CA TYR A 522 -21.47 5.15 2.48
C TYR A 522 -20.49 4.26 1.72
N TYR A 523 -20.39 2.99 2.08
CA TYR A 523 -19.76 2.01 1.20
C TYR A 523 -20.53 2.01 -0.12
N ASP A 524 -19.83 2.24 -1.23
CA ASP A 524 -20.38 2.00 -2.57
C ASP A 524 -20.62 0.50 -2.71
N LEU A 525 -21.80 0.07 -2.25
CA LEU A 525 -22.22 -1.31 -2.33
C LEU A 525 -22.21 -1.72 -3.79
N PRO A 526 -21.71 -2.92 -4.12
CA PRO A 526 -21.75 -3.37 -5.49
C PRO A 526 -23.21 -3.46 -5.97
N LYS A 527 -23.43 -3.17 -7.24
CA LYS A 527 -24.76 -3.32 -7.86
C LYS A 527 -25.22 -4.77 -7.90
N ILE A 528 -24.27 -5.70 -8.03
CA ILE A 528 -24.52 -7.14 -8.00
C ILE A 528 -23.43 -7.78 -7.14
N LEU A 529 -23.85 -8.58 -6.16
CA LEU A 529 -23.00 -9.55 -5.48
C LEU A 529 -23.90 -10.74 -5.16
N ASP A 530 -23.56 -11.90 -5.72
CA ASP A 530 -24.29 -13.15 -5.52
C ASP A 530 -23.34 -14.33 -5.67
N LEU A 531 -23.19 -15.11 -4.62
CA LEU A 531 -22.44 -16.37 -4.59
C LEU A 531 -23.41 -17.45 -4.12
N THR A 532 -23.46 -18.57 -4.84
CA THR A 532 -24.17 -19.76 -4.38
C THR A 532 -23.23 -20.96 -4.37
N LEU A 533 -23.34 -21.79 -3.34
CA LEU A 533 -22.57 -23.02 -3.19
C LEU A 533 -23.47 -24.18 -2.79
N THR A 534 -23.20 -25.33 -3.38
CA THR A 534 -23.76 -26.63 -2.99
C THR A 534 -22.63 -27.63 -2.85
N VAL A 535 -22.45 -28.13 -1.63
CA VAL A 535 -21.49 -29.17 -1.26
C VAL A 535 -22.20 -30.52 -1.17
N LYS A 536 -21.68 -31.51 -1.89
CA LYS A 536 -22.19 -32.89 -1.90
C LYS A 536 -21.30 -33.80 -1.04
N SER A 537 -21.89 -34.89 -0.57
CA SER A 537 -21.20 -35.89 0.28
C SER A 537 -20.04 -36.62 -0.42
N ASP A 538 -19.96 -36.59 -1.75
CA ASP A 538 -18.86 -37.17 -2.53
C ASP A 538 -17.66 -36.22 -2.72
N GLY A 539 -17.72 -35.02 -2.12
CA GLY A 539 -16.70 -33.98 -2.29
C GLY A 539 -16.89 -33.10 -3.53
N THR A 540 -18.02 -33.24 -4.24
CA THR A 540 -18.35 -32.32 -5.34
C THR A 540 -18.92 -31.02 -4.80
N VAL A 541 -18.40 -29.90 -5.29
CA VAL A 541 -18.89 -28.54 -5.06
C VAL A 541 -19.44 -27.97 -6.36
N THR A 542 -20.66 -27.46 -6.36
CA THR A 542 -21.25 -26.75 -7.50
C THR A 542 -21.70 -25.37 -7.06
N GLY A 543 -21.58 -24.37 -7.92
CA GLY A 543 -21.96 -23.02 -7.55
C GLY A 543 -21.94 -22.05 -8.72
N SER A 544 -22.36 -20.83 -8.42
CA SER A 544 -22.31 -19.69 -9.31
C SER A 544 -21.82 -18.47 -8.55
N PHE A 545 -21.20 -17.53 -9.25
CA PHE A 545 -20.77 -16.24 -8.72
C PHE A 545 -21.14 -15.14 -9.70
N ALA A 546 -21.60 -14.00 -9.19
CA ALA A 546 -21.83 -12.79 -9.96
C ALA A 546 -21.39 -11.58 -9.16
N TYR A 547 -20.62 -10.70 -9.79
CA TYR A 547 -20.17 -9.45 -9.22
C TYR A 547 -20.26 -8.32 -10.23
N GLN A 548 -20.74 -7.17 -9.79
CA GLN A 548 -20.70 -5.93 -10.53
C GLN A 548 -20.60 -4.76 -9.54
N PRO A 549 -19.57 -3.89 -9.63
CA PRO A 549 -19.49 -2.70 -8.81
C PRO A 549 -20.62 -1.72 -9.19
N ASP A 550 -21.02 -0.88 -8.23
CA ASP A 550 -21.86 0.28 -8.51
C ASP A 550 -20.95 1.49 -8.71
N ASP A 551 -20.53 1.73 -9.95
CA ASP A 551 -19.67 2.87 -10.28
C ASP A 551 -20.51 3.95 -10.95
N TYR A 552 -20.76 5.04 -10.23
CA TYR A 552 -21.56 6.17 -10.69
C TYR A 552 -20.77 7.10 -11.63
N TYR A 553 -19.44 7.06 -11.57
CA TYR A 553 -18.57 8.04 -12.25
C TYR A 553 -17.79 7.46 -13.43
N SER A 554 -17.77 6.12 -13.61
CA SER A 554 -17.08 5.46 -14.71
C SER A 554 -18.00 4.99 -15.84
N ASP A 555 -17.58 5.26 -17.07
CA ASP A 555 -18.20 4.68 -18.26
C ASP A 555 -17.84 3.19 -18.48
N ALA A 556 -16.83 2.68 -17.77
CA ALA A 556 -16.27 1.33 -17.89
C ALA A 556 -16.69 0.40 -16.74
N VAL A 557 -17.99 0.13 -16.63
CA VAL A 557 -18.53 -0.79 -15.62
C VAL A 557 -18.24 -2.25 -16.01
N THR A 558 -17.62 -3.01 -15.12
CA THR A 558 -17.25 -4.41 -15.35
C THR A 558 -18.15 -5.38 -14.57
N ARG A 559 -18.70 -6.38 -15.25
CA ARG A 559 -19.42 -7.49 -14.63
C ARG A 559 -18.60 -8.78 -14.76
N ILE A 560 -18.54 -9.54 -13.67
CA ILE A 560 -17.95 -10.87 -13.62
C ILE A 560 -19.05 -11.88 -13.30
N THR A 561 -19.14 -12.96 -14.05
CA THR A 561 -19.99 -14.11 -13.72
C THR A 561 -19.23 -15.41 -13.86
N ALA A 562 -19.47 -16.36 -12.98
CA ALA A 562 -18.89 -17.69 -13.07
C ALA A 562 -19.90 -18.78 -12.71
N ASP A 563 -19.78 -19.93 -13.36
CA ASP A 563 -20.48 -21.16 -13.03
C ASP A 563 -19.45 -22.28 -12.90
N PHE A 564 -19.56 -23.11 -11.86
CA PHE A 564 -18.57 -24.16 -11.63
C PHE A 564 -19.16 -25.45 -11.07
N THR A 565 -18.46 -26.54 -11.39
CA THR A 565 -18.64 -27.87 -10.83
C THR A 565 -17.26 -28.48 -10.62
N LEU A 566 -16.88 -28.60 -9.35
CA LEU A 566 -15.56 -29.02 -8.93
C LEU A 566 -15.71 -30.31 -8.14
N ALA A 567 -15.21 -31.41 -8.67
CA ALA A 567 -15.20 -32.72 -8.04
C ALA A 567 -13.75 -33.20 -7.83
N PRO A 568 -13.51 -34.18 -6.94
CA PRO A 568 -12.15 -34.63 -6.63
C PRO A 568 -11.30 -35.06 -7.84
N LYS A 569 -11.94 -35.50 -8.93
CA LYS A 569 -11.28 -36.00 -10.15
C LYS A 569 -11.74 -35.33 -11.44
N SER A 570 -12.57 -34.30 -11.35
CA SER A 570 -13.12 -33.62 -12.52
C SER A 570 -13.47 -32.19 -12.17
N GLN A 571 -13.04 -31.24 -12.99
CA GLN A 571 -13.29 -29.82 -12.78
C GLN A 571 -13.95 -29.25 -14.03
N LYS A 572 -14.94 -28.39 -13.84
CA LYS A 572 -15.52 -27.58 -14.90
C LYS A 572 -15.82 -26.20 -14.34
N MET A 573 -15.38 -25.17 -15.03
CA MET A 573 -15.66 -23.78 -14.69
C MET A 573 -15.85 -22.98 -15.97
N THR A 574 -16.82 -22.07 -15.95
CA THR A 574 -17.00 -21.05 -16.97
C THR A 574 -16.96 -19.69 -16.28
N VAL A 575 -16.19 -18.75 -16.82
CA VAL A 575 -16.09 -17.37 -16.33
C VAL A 575 -16.37 -16.43 -17.49
N GLU A 576 -17.15 -15.38 -17.26
CA GLU A 576 -17.34 -14.28 -18.18
C GLU A 576 -16.98 -12.97 -17.46
N ILE A 577 -16.11 -12.18 -18.08
CA ILE A 577 -15.78 -10.82 -17.66
C ILE A 577 -16.24 -9.90 -18.78
N HIS A 578 -17.10 -8.94 -18.48
CA HIS A 578 -17.68 -8.05 -19.45
C HIS A 578 -17.58 -6.61 -18.96
N THR A 579 -16.73 -5.83 -19.62
CA THR A 579 -16.61 -4.39 -19.38
C THR A 579 -17.42 -3.64 -20.42
N LYS A 580 -18.39 -2.85 -19.96
CA LYS A 580 -19.31 -2.06 -20.79
C LYS A 580 -18.55 -1.32 -21.89
N ASN A 581 -19.00 -1.50 -23.14
CA ASN A 581 -18.47 -0.85 -24.35
C ASN A 581 -16.94 -1.01 -24.58
N THR A 582 -16.26 -1.87 -23.82
CA THR A 582 -14.81 -2.07 -23.94
C THR A 582 -14.52 -3.49 -24.45
N PHE A 583 -14.87 -4.52 -23.67
CA PHE A 583 -14.60 -5.90 -24.06
C PHE A 583 -15.49 -6.92 -23.35
N LYS A 584 -15.48 -8.13 -23.90
CA LYS A 584 -16.00 -9.34 -23.27
C LYS A 584 -14.96 -10.46 -23.36
N LEU A 585 -14.60 -11.04 -22.23
CA LEU A 585 -13.75 -12.21 -22.09
C LEU A 585 -14.59 -13.38 -21.60
N THR A 586 -14.54 -14.50 -22.30
CA THR A 586 -15.12 -15.77 -21.82
C THR A 586 -14.02 -16.79 -21.63
N LEU A 587 -14.07 -17.52 -20.53
CA LEU A 587 -13.12 -18.57 -20.17
C LEU A 587 -13.90 -19.85 -19.84
N GLU A 588 -13.43 -20.97 -20.34
CA GLU A 588 -13.91 -22.30 -20.01
C GLU A 588 -12.72 -23.17 -19.61
N LEU A 589 -12.79 -23.73 -18.40
CA LEU A 589 -11.82 -24.65 -17.86
C LEU A 589 -12.47 -26.01 -17.67
N THR A 590 -11.82 -27.07 -18.16
CA THR A 590 -12.18 -28.45 -17.85
C THR A 590 -10.95 -29.24 -17.45
N GLY A 591 -11.03 -29.92 -16.32
CA GLY A 591 -9.96 -30.73 -15.74
C GLY A 591 -10.43 -32.16 -15.50
N SER A 592 -9.52 -33.12 -15.57
CA SER A 592 -9.79 -34.48 -15.11
C SER A 592 -8.55 -35.15 -14.56
N THR A 593 -8.74 -36.03 -13.57
CA THR A 593 -7.68 -36.79 -12.91
C THR A 593 -8.01 -38.27 -12.94
N SER A 594 -7.02 -39.09 -13.29
CA SER A 594 -7.15 -40.54 -13.34
C SER A 594 -5.91 -41.21 -12.76
N ALA A 595 -6.08 -42.36 -12.10
CA ALA A 595 -4.94 -43.13 -11.62
C ALA A 595 -4.15 -43.70 -12.81
N THR A 596 -2.82 -43.75 -12.69
CA THR A 596 -1.95 -44.30 -13.73
C THR A 596 -0.80 -45.10 -13.14
N ILE A 597 -0.28 -46.04 -13.92
CA ILE A 597 0.98 -46.76 -13.63
C ILE A 597 2.15 -46.21 -14.47
N GLN A 598 1.88 -45.27 -15.37
CA GLN A 598 2.90 -44.62 -16.17
C GLN A 598 3.64 -43.59 -15.31
N GLY A 599 4.96 -43.77 -15.15
CA GLY A 599 5.81 -42.80 -14.48
C GLY A 599 6.07 -41.56 -15.36
N PRO A 600 6.29 -40.38 -14.74
CA PRO A 600 6.74 -39.19 -15.45
C PRO A 600 8.21 -39.31 -15.88
N ALA A 601 8.60 -38.61 -16.94
CA ALA A 601 10.00 -38.30 -17.16
C ALA A 601 10.40 -37.10 -16.29
N THR A 602 11.42 -37.25 -15.45
CA THR A 602 11.85 -36.22 -14.48
C THR A 602 13.05 -35.40 -14.96
N VAL A 603 13.91 -35.98 -15.80
CA VAL A 603 15.10 -35.32 -16.38
C VAL A 603 15.00 -35.17 -17.90
N PRO A 604 15.70 -34.22 -18.54
CA PRO A 604 15.78 -34.11 -20.00
C PRO A 604 16.28 -35.40 -20.68
N PRO A 605 15.90 -35.65 -21.96
CA PRO A 605 16.41 -36.80 -22.70
C PRO A 605 17.94 -36.79 -22.81
N SER A 606 18.56 -37.97 -22.75
CA SER A 606 20.03 -38.10 -22.92
C SER A 606 20.51 -37.44 -24.21
N GLY A 607 21.51 -36.56 -24.10
CA GLY A 607 22.08 -35.82 -25.23
C GLY A 607 21.30 -34.57 -25.63
N ALA A 608 20.26 -34.18 -24.87
CA ALA A 608 19.63 -32.88 -25.02
C ALA A 608 20.57 -31.76 -24.55
N ASN A 609 20.46 -30.60 -25.19
CA ASN A 609 21.11 -29.39 -24.70
C ASN A 609 20.37 -28.89 -23.46
N VAL A 610 21.10 -28.65 -22.37
CA VAL A 610 20.56 -28.13 -21.12
C VAL A 610 21.32 -26.85 -20.76
N VAL A 611 20.59 -25.79 -20.47
CA VAL A 611 21.08 -24.51 -19.98
C VAL A 611 20.75 -24.45 -18.49
N GLU A 612 21.75 -24.21 -17.65
CA GLU A 612 21.58 -24.08 -16.20
C GLU A 612 21.41 -22.60 -15.85
N HIS A 613 20.40 -22.29 -15.03
CA HIS A 613 20.10 -20.94 -14.53
C HIS A 613 20.23 -20.85 -13.02
#